data_AF-A0A838R318-F1
#
_entry.id   AF-A0A838R318-F1
#
_cell.length_a   1.000
_cell.length_b   1.000
_cell.length_c   1.000
_cell.angle_alpha   90.00
_cell.angle_beta   90.00
_cell.angle_gamma   90.00
#
_symmetry.space_group_name_H-M   'P 1'
#
loop_
_entity.id
_entity.type
_entity.pdbx_description
1 polymer ?
#
loop_
_entity_poly.entity_id
_entity_poly.type
_entity_poly.pdbx_seq_one_letter_code
_entity_poly.pdbx_strand_id
1 'polypeptide(L)'
;MRLSSSRCRRGACNQLPGAVLWAIVLAAAGSTRSANADESTKAAGVPVDQPGVKVSEFIFESAPFPSCHASTIAESNGQLIAAWFGGTDERDPDVGIWSSRHVDGAWTAPVEVANGVESPTLRYPTWNPVLFQPKNGPLMLFYKVGPSPSQWWGM
;
A
#
# COMPACT_ATOMS: atom_id res chain seq x y z
N MET A 1 20.26 -10.12 65.98
CA MET A 1 19.41 -10.33 67.17
C MET A 1 17.96 -10.50 66.69
N ARG A 2 17.38 -11.67 66.95
CA ARG A 2 15.99 -12.13 66.78
C ARG A 2 15.36 -12.18 65.37
N LEU A 3 15.21 -13.43 64.93
CA LEU A 3 14.29 -14.00 63.95
C LEU A 3 12.80 -13.69 64.29
N SER A 4 11.94 -13.60 63.28
CA SER A 4 10.67 -14.34 63.28
C SER A 4 10.13 -14.52 61.87
N SER A 5 9.83 -15.78 61.56
CA SER A 5 9.36 -16.37 60.32
C SER A 5 7.85 -16.58 60.31
N SER A 6 7.31 -16.88 59.12
CA SER A 6 6.16 -17.78 58.85
C SER A 6 4.75 -17.25 59.21
N ARG A 7 3.63 -17.52 58.53
CA ARG A 7 3.12 -18.46 57.49
C ARG A 7 1.81 -17.81 56.96
N CYS A 8 1.48 -17.84 55.67
CA CYS A 8 0.76 -18.88 54.93
C CYS A 8 -0.63 -19.30 55.50
N ARG A 9 -1.72 -18.96 54.78
CA ARG A 9 -2.90 -19.78 54.36
C ARG A 9 -4.04 -18.84 53.93
N ARG A 10 -4.47 -18.84 52.65
CA ARG A 10 -5.47 -19.70 51.99
C ARG A 10 -6.91 -19.56 52.54
N GLY A 11 -7.78 -18.95 51.74
CA GLY A 11 -9.15 -19.42 51.43
C GLY A 11 -9.33 -19.22 49.92
N ALA A 12 -9.42 -20.25 49.07
CA ALA A 12 -10.55 -21.15 48.83
C ALA A 12 -11.78 -20.35 48.34
N CYS A 13 -12.08 -20.35 47.04
CA CYS A 13 -12.96 -21.31 46.33
C CYS A 13 -14.26 -20.56 45.96
N ASN A 14 -14.50 -20.18 44.70
CA ASN A 14 -15.21 -21.07 43.78
C ASN A 14 -15.01 -20.69 42.30
N GLN A 15 -15.08 -21.73 41.49
CA GLN A 15 -14.80 -21.86 40.06
C GLN A 15 -16.14 -21.95 39.28
N LEU A 16 -16.34 -21.06 38.27
CA LEU A 16 -17.04 -21.21 36.96
C LEU A 16 -18.50 -21.74 36.87
N PRO A 17 -19.16 -21.75 35.68
CA PRO A 17 -19.25 -20.78 34.59
C PRO A 17 -20.71 -20.47 34.18
N GLY A 18 -20.98 -19.29 33.62
CA GLY A 18 -22.25 -18.96 32.97
C GLY A 18 -22.06 -18.77 31.47
N ALA A 19 -22.16 -19.84 30.69
CA ALA A 19 -22.24 -19.78 29.24
C ALA A 19 -23.64 -19.26 28.85
N VAL A 20 -23.71 -18.16 28.09
CA VAL A 20 -24.95 -17.75 27.41
C VAL A 20 -24.74 -17.93 25.93
N LEU A 21 -25.21 -19.09 25.45
CA LEU A 21 -25.39 -19.42 24.05
C LEU A 21 -26.47 -18.51 23.45
N TRP A 22 -26.11 -17.74 22.43
CA TRP A 22 -27.08 -17.26 21.45
C TRP A 22 -26.96 -18.13 20.20
N ALA A 23 -27.85 -19.13 20.11
CA ALA A 23 -28.12 -19.84 18.89
C ALA A 23 -29.53 -19.47 18.43
N ILE A 24 -29.64 -18.73 17.34
CA ILE A 24 -30.85 -18.70 16.52
C ILE A 24 -30.40 -19.02 15.10
N VAL A 25 -30.68 -20.25 14.68
CA VAL A 25 -30.71 -20.65 13.28
C VAL A 25 -32.16 -20.51 12.82
N LEU A 26 -32.38 -19.75 11.76
CA LEU A 26 -33.56 -19.86 10.91
C LEU A 26 -33.09 -19.73 9.46
N ALA A 27 -33.11 -20.87 8.77
CA ALA A 27 -32.90 -20.98 7.34
C ALA A 27 -34.18 -20.58 6.61
N ALA A 28 -34.06 -19.68 5.63
CA ALA A 28 -35.01 -19.56 4.53
C ALA A 28 -34.21 -19.44 3.23
N ALA A 29 -34.42 -20.40 2.34
CA ALA A 29 -33.79 -20.47 1.03
C ALA A 29 -34.31 -19.33 0.13
N GLY A 30 -33.38 -18.57 -0.44
CA GLY A 30 -33.62 -17.59 -1.48
C GLY A 30 -32.37 -17.46 -2.33
N SER A 31 -32.44 -17.98 -3.56
CA SER A 31 -31.35 -17.96 -4.54
C SER A 31 -31.06 -16.53 -4.98
N THR A 32 -29.86 -16.01 -4.70
CA THR A 32 -29.35 -14.80 -5.35
C THR A 32 -27.93 -15.04 -5.82
N ARG A 33 -27.84 -15.22 -7.15
CA ARG A 33 -26.68 -15.16 -8.07
C ARG A 33 -25.30 -15.03 -7.43
N SER A 34 -24.47 -16.04 -7.68
CA SER A 34 -23.01 -15.94 -7.71
C SER A 34 -22.60 -14.70 -8.50
N ALA A 35 -22.05 -13.71 -7.81
CA ALA A 35 -21.27 -12.67 -8.47
C ALA A 35 -19.97 -13.35 -8.93
N ASN A 36 -19.96 -13.81 -10.17
CA ASN A 36 -18.68 -14.01 -10.86
C ASN A 36 -17.98 -12.66 -10.82
N ALA A 37 -16.81 -12.62 -10.18
CA ALA A 37 -15.88 -11.51 -10.34
C ALA A 37 -15.46 -11.53 -11.81
N ASP A 38 -16.15 -10.69 -12.57
CA ASP A 38 -15.99 -10.47 -13.99
C ASP A 38 -14.64 -9.78 -14.22
N GLU A 39 -13.82 -10.44 -15.02
CA GLU A 39 -12.93 -9.88 -16.02
C GLU A 39 -12.23 -8.56 -15.65
N SER A 40 -10.93 -8.66 -15.32
CA SER A 40 -10.00 -7.54 -15.36
C SER A 40 -10.05 -6.92 -16.76
N THR A 41 -10.83 -5.85 -16.92
CA THR A 41 -10.92 -5.06 -18.14
C THR A 41 -9.51 -4.65 -18.55
N LYS A 42 -9.02 -5.25 -19.63
CA LYS A 42 -7.77 -4.85 -20.26
C LYS A 42 -7.93 -3.40 -20.68
N ALA A 43 -7.16 -2.48 -20.11
CA ALA A 43 -7.22 -1.07 -20.45
C ALA A 43 -7.08 -0.93 -21.97
N ALA A 44 -8.07 -0.33 -22.63
CA ALA A 44 -8.05 -0.13 -24.07
C ALA A 44 -6.96 0.91 -24.37
N GLY A 45 -5.90 0.48 -25.06
CA GLY A 45 -4.79 1.37 -25.39
C GLY A 45 -5.26 2.59 -26.19
N VAL A 46 -4.66 3.75 -25.91
CA VAL A 46 -4.88 4.97 -26.69
C VAL A 46 -4.33 4.74 -28.10
N PRO A 47 -5.08 5.00 -29.18
CA PRO A 47 -4.59 4.80 -30.54
C PRO A 47 -3.27 5.52 -30.77
N VAL A 48 -2.28 4.80 -31.28
CA VAL A 48 -0.91 5.30 -31.44
C VAL A 48 -0.55 5.35 -32.92
N ASP A 49 -0.65 6.52 -33.54
CA ASP A 49 -0.23 6.75 -34.93
C ASP A 49 1.16 7.42 -35.02
N GLN A 50 2.05 7.06 -34.08
CA GLN A 50 3.41 7.59 -34.03
C GLN A 50 4.43 6.45 -34.19
N PRO A 51 5.27 6.49 -35.25
CA PRO A 51 6.30 5.49 -35.47
C PRO A 51 7.23 5.35 -34.24
N GLY A 52 7.42 4.11 -33.79
CA GLY A 52 8.32 3.79 -32.66
C GLY A 52 7.62 3.58 -31.32
N VAL A 53 6.38 4.05 -31.15
CA VAL A 53 5.62 3.73 -29.92
C VAL A 53 4.90 2.41 -30.10
N LYS A 54 5.14 1.50 -29.16
CA LYS A 54 4.63 0.13 -29.19
C LYS A 54 3.30 -0.01 -28.48
N VAL A 55 3.13 0.71 -27.38
CA VAL A 55 1.97 0.65 -26.49
C VAL A 55 1.73 2.05 -25.93
N SER A 56 0.46 2.43 -25.80
CA SER A 56 0.02 3.62 -25.08
C SER A 56 -1.21 3.23 -24.27
N GLU A 57 -1.13 3.35 -22.95
CA GLU A 57 -2.18 2.94 -22.02
C GLU A 57 -2.02 3.70 -20.71
N PHE A 58 -3.06 3.67 -19.88
CA PHE A 58 -2.97 4.14 -18.50
C PHE A 58 -2.39 3.04 -17.61
N ILE A 59 -1.56 3.43 -16.63
CA ILE A 59 -1.10 2.53 -15.56
C ILE A 59 -2.25 2.20 -14.60
N PHE A 60 -3.14 3.17 -14.37
CA PHE A 60 -4.35 3.02 -13.58
C PHE A 60 -5.39 4.04 -14.05
N GLU A 61 -6.67 3.69 -13.94
CA GLU A 61 -7.79 4.61 -14.21
C GLU A 61 -8.45 5.10 -12.92
N SER A 62 -8.21 4.41 -11.80
CA SER A 62 -8.67 4.78 -10.47
C SER A 62 -7.53 4.71 -9.47
N ALA A 63 -7.51 5.65 -8.55
CA ALA A 63 -6.50 5.76 -7.50
C ALA A 63 -7.14 6.28 -6.20
N PRO A 64 -6.53 5.98 -5.04
CA PRO A 64 -7.00 6.50 -3.75
C PRO A 64 -6.59 7.96 -3.50
N PHE A 65 -5.98 8.63 -4.48
CA PHE A 65 -5.53 10.02 -4.44
C PHE A 65 -6.05 10.78 -5.67
N PRO A 66 -6.36 12.08 -5.53
CA PRO A 66 -6.82 12.90 -6.65
C PRO A 66 -5.69 13.40 -7.57
N SER A 67 -4.42 13.39 -7.13
CA SER A 67 -3.30 13.96 -7.88
C SER A 67 -2.05 13.06 -7.86
N CYS A 68 -1.32 13.04 -8.98
CA CYS A 68 -0.02 12.38 -9.10
C CYS A 68 0.92 13.13 -10.05
N HIS A 69 2.24 13.07 -9.78
CA HIS A 69 3.24 13.77 -10.58
C HIS A 69 4.64 13.10 -10.47
N ALA A 70 5.57 13.54 -11.32
CA ALA A 70 6.96 13.08 -11.44
C ALA A 70 7.11 11.54 -11.53
N SER A 71 6.54 10.95 -12.57
CA SER A 71 6.64 9.50 -12.79
C SER A 71 8.03 9.06 -13.24
N THR A 72 8.36 7.82 -12.90
CA THR A 72 9.55 7.08 -13.32
C THR A 72 9.17 5.65 -13.68
N ILE A 73 9.93 5.01 -14.57
CA ILE A 73 9.73 3.62 -14.97
C ILE A 73 11.09 2.94 -15.16
N ALA A 74 11.20 1.69 -14.76
CA ALA A 74 12.37 0.85 -14.98
C ALA A 74 11.95 -0.59 -15.28
N GLU A 75 12.82 -1.33 -15.98
CA GLU A 75 12.68 -2.77 -16.14
C GLU A 75 13.57 -3.49 -15.11
N SER A 76 13.01 -4.49 -14.43
CA SER A 76 13.74 -5.38 -13.54
C SER A 76 13.20 -6.80 -13.68
N ASN A 77 14.09 -7.77 -13.86
CA ASN A 77 13.73 -9.19 -14.02
C ASN A 77 12.65 -9.45 -15.10
N GLY A 78 12.70 -8.70 -16.22
CA GLY A 78 11.75 -8.84 -17.32
C GLY A 78 10.36 -8.24 -17.07
N GLN A 79 10.20 -7.48 -15.98
CA GLN A 79 8.95 -6.78 -15.65
C GLN A 79 9.18 -5.27 -15.65
N LEU A 80 8.17 -4.50 -16.06
CA LEU A 80 8.18 -3.05 -15.90
C LEU A 80 7.65 -2.68 -14.53
N ILE A 81 8.29 -1.71 -13.90
CA ILE A 81 7.89 -1.14 -12.63
C ILE A 81 7.84 0.37 -12.82
N ALA A 82 6.71 0.97 -12.50
CA ALA A 82 6.52 2.40 -12.50
C ALA A 82 6.36 2.91 -11.07
N ALA A 83 6.78 4.15 -10.83
CA ALA A 83 6.55 4.87 -9.59
C ALA A 83 6.29 6.35 -9.85
N TRP A 84 5.61 7.00 -8.91
CA TRP A 84 5.26 8.43 -8.93
C TRP A 84 4.97 8.88 -7.50
N PHE A 85 4.90 10.18 -7.24
CA PHE A 85 4.31 10.66 -6.00
C PHE A 85 2.84 11.02 -6.20
N GLY A 86 2.01 10.82 -5.18
CA GLY A 86 0.57 11.09 -5.24
C GLY A 86 -0.07 11.27 -3.86
N GLY A 87 -1.07 12.13 -3.80
CA GLY A 87 -1.76 12.58 -2.58
C GLY A 87 -2.85 13.59 -2.91
N THR A 88 -3.30 14.36 -1.91
CA THR A 88 -4.32 15.40 -2.09
C THR A 88 -3.88 16.45 -3.10
N ASP A 89 -2.74 17.10 -2.85
CA ASP A 89 -2.09 18.02 -3.78
C ASP A 89 -0.58 18.03 -3.54
N GLU A 90 0.19 18.51 -4.52
CA GLU A 90 1.65 18.63 -4.37
C GLU A 90 1.99 19.44 -3.10
N ARG A 91 2.91 18.90 -2.27
CA ARG A 91 3.34 19.40 -0.95
C ARG A 91 2.46 18.99 0.24
N ASP A 92 1.26 18.45 0.03
CA ASP A 92 0.44 18.07 1.18
C ASP A 92 1.05 16.90 1.97
N PRO A 93 0.92 16.86 3.30
CA PRO A 93 1.55 15.83 4.12
C PRO A 93 1.18 14.40 3.74
N ASP A 94 0.05 14.17 3.07
CA ASP A 94 -0.41 12.86 2.64
C ASP A 94 0.23 12.36 1.33
N VAL A 95 1.09 13.16 0.68
CA VAL A 95 1.78 12.75 -0.55
C VAL A 95 2.77 11.61 -0.27
N GLY A 96 2.44 10.42 -0.77
CA GLY A 96 3.26 9.22 -0.74
C GLY A 96 3.92 8.91 -2.09
N ILE A 97 4.92 8.03 -2.08
CA ILE A 97 5.43 7.38 -3.28
C ILE A 97 4.58 6.15 -3.54
N TRP A 98 4.01 6.09 -4.74
CA TRP A 98 3.18 5.00 -5.21
C TRP A 98 3.91 4.23 -6.30
N SER A 99 3.66 2.93 -6.41
CA SER A 99 4.23 2.08 -7.43
C SER A 99 3.19 1.11 -8.01
N SER A 100 3.37 0.77 -9.28
CA SER A 100 2.66 -0.31 -9.97
C SER A 100 3.64 -1.14 -10.79
N ARG A 101 3.33 -2.43 -10.96
CA ARG A 101 4.11 -3.38 -11.74
C ARG A 101 3.30 -3.83 -12.94
N HIS A 102 3.95 -4.02 -14.08
CA HIS A 102 3.34 -4.62 -15.25
C HIS A 102 3.64 -6.12 -15.27
N VAL A 103 2.63 -6.92 -14.94
CA VAL A 103 2.72 -8.38 -14.79
C VAL A 103 1.64 -9.03 -15.64
N ASP A 104 2.00 -10.07 -16.39
CA ASP A 104 1.06 -10.84 -17.24
C ASP A 104 0.25 -9.98 -18.23
N GLY A 105 0.84 -8.88 -18.72
CA GLY A 105 0.21 -8.00 -19.71
C GLY A 105 -0.76 -6.97 -19.13
N ALA A 106 -0.73 -6.74 -17.81
CA ALA A 106 -1.54 -5.71 -17.14
C ALA A 106 -0.76 -5.01 -16.02
N TRP A 107 -1.14 -3.76 -15.73
CA TRP A 107 -0.65 -3.02 -14.57
C TRP A 107 -1.38 -3.44 -13.29
N THR A 108 -0.64 -3.61 -12.20
CA THR A 108 -1.23 -3.83 -10.88
C THR A 108 -1.89 -2.56 -10.34
N ALA A 109 -2.80 -2.70 -9.39
CA ALA A 109 -3.30 -1.54 -8.64
C ALA A 109 -2.13 -0.76 -8.00
N PRO A 110 -2.21 0.58 -7.90
CA PRO A 110 -1.22 1.39 -7.20
C PRO A 110 -1.06 0.95 -5.74
N VAL A 111 0.20 0.84 -5.28
CA VAL A 111 0.56 0.55 -3.88
C VAL A 111 1.46 1.65 -3.35
N GLU A 112 1.14 2.21 -2.18
CA GLU A 112 2.01 3.16 -1.47
C GLU A 112 3.24 2.41 -0.92
N VAL A 113 4.43 2.82 -1.35
CA VAL A 113 5.70 2.19 -0.98
C VAL A 113 6.57 3.07 -0.06
N ALA A 114 6.26 4.36 0.04
CA ALA A 114 6.82 5.27 1.03
C ALA A 114 5.84 6.41 1.33
N ASN A 115 5.78 6.86 2.59
CA ASN A 115 4.74 7.81 3.02
C ASN A 115 5.29 9.00 3.84
N GLY A 116 6.59 9.06 4.14
CA GLY A 116 7.21 10.18 4.83
C GLY A 116 6.76 10.36 6.30
N VAL A 117 6.20 9.32 6.93
CA VAL A 117 5.89 9.32 8.36
C VAL A 117 7.20 9.26 9.16
N GLU A 118 7.48 10.31 9.93
CA GLU A 118 8.66 10.43 10.81
C GLU A 118 8.32 10.08 12.26
N SER A 119 7.07 10.34 12.68
CA SER A 119 6.57 10.01 14.02
C SER A 119 5.03 9.89 14.01
N PRO A 120 4.40 9.45 15.11
CA PRO A 120 2.93 9.36 15.18
C PRO A 120 2.18 10.67 14.89
N THR A 121 2.85 11.83 14.99
CA THR A 121 2.26 13.15 14.80
C THR A 121 2.92 13.96 13.68
N LEU A 122 3.94 13.42 13.01
CA LEU A 122 4.69 14.13 11.98
C LEU A 122 4.83 13.28 10.73
N ARG A 123 4.32 13.81 9.63
CA ARG A 123 4.46 13.26 8.28
C ARG A 123 4.88 14.40 7.36
N TYR A 124 5.89 14.16 6.52
CA TYR A 124 6.26 15.04 5.44
C TYR A 124 5.85 14.45 4.10
N PRO A 125 5.52 15.28 3.10
CA PRO A 125 5.36 14.79 1.74
C PRO A 125 6.64 14.11 1.26
N THR A 126 6.45 13.11 0.41
CA THR A 126 7.49 12.45 -0.36
C THR A 126 7.51 12.97 -1.80
N TRP A 127 8.67 12.92 -2.46
CA TRP A 127 8.87 13.59 -3.74
C TRP A 127 9.79 12.82 -4.69
N ASN A 128 9.61 13.11 -5.99
CA ASN A 128 10.52 12.80 -7.10
C ASN A 128 11.16 11.39 -7.03
N PRO A 129 10.36 10.32 -7.16
CA PRO A 129 10.91 8.98 -7.17
C PRO A 129 11.82 8.76 -8.38
N VAL A 130 12.89 7.99 -8.17
CA VAL A 130 13.81 7.54 -9.22
C VAL A 130 14.01 6.03 -9.04
N LEU A 131 13.56 5.26 -10.02
CA LEU A 131 13.87 3.84 -10.10
C LEU A 131 15.22 3.65 -10.81
N PHE A 132 16.08 2.85 -10.20
CA PHE A 132 17.39 2.53 -10.75
C PHE A 132 17.71 1.05 -10.58
N GLN A 133 18.02 0.37 -11.68
CA GLN A 133 18.43 -1.03 -11.70
C GLN A 133 19.94 -1.11 -11.99
N PRO A 134 20.80 -1.32 -10.97
CA PRO A 134 22.22 -1.58 -11.19
C PRO A 134 22.41 -2.87 -12.00
N LYS A 135 23.52 -2.96 -12.75
CA LYS A 135 23.84 -4.13 -13.58
C LYS A 135 23.81 -5.45 -12.80
N ASN A 136 24.33 -5.44 -11.58
CA ASN A 136 24.43 -6.61 -10.69
C ASN A 136 23.87 -6.27 -9.30
N GLY A 137 22.61 -5.82 -9.22
CA GLY A 137 22.01 -5.41 -7.96
C GLY A 137 20.49 -5.53 -7.95
N PRO A 138 19.85 -5.24 -6.81
CA PRO A 138 18.40 -5.15 -6.75
C PRO A 138 17.91 -3.87 -7.46
N LEU A 139 16.63 -3.84 -7.86
CA LEU A 139 15.98 -2.59 -8.20
C LEU A 139 15.98 -1.67 -6.97
N MET A 140 16.43 -0.44 -7.16
CA MET A 140 16.51 0.59 -6.12
C MET A 140 15.46 1.67 -6.39
N LEU A 141 14.85 2.16 -5.32
CA LEU A 141 13.99 3.34 -5.33
C LEU A 141 14.64 4.42 -4.49
N PHE A 142 14.97 5.54 -5.13
CA PHE A 142 15.39 6.76 -4.46
C PHE A 142 14.25 7.76 -4.50
N TYR A 143 14.11 8.58 -3.46
CA TYR A 143 13.10 9.63 -3.41
C TYR A 143 13.56 10.72 -2.44
N LYS A 144 12.73 11.75 -2.24
CA LYS A 144 13.00 12.79 -1.26
C LYS A 144 11.87 12.90 -0.25
N VAL A 145 12.18 13.40 0.94
CA VAL A 145 11.23 13.67 2.02
C VAL A 145 11.48 15.08 2.54
N GLY A 146 10.41 15.80 2.86
CA GLY A 146 10.51 17.08 3.56
C GLY A 146 9.48 18.09 3.11
N PRO A 147 9.34 19.23 3.82
CA PRO A 147 8.18 20.11 3.71
C PRO A 147 8.13 20.96 2.42
N SER A 148 9.24 21.04 1.68
CA SER A 148 9.33 21.81 0.43
C SER A 148 10.60 21.45 -0.37
N PRO A 149 10.67 21.79 -1.67
CA PRO A 149 11.86 21.58 -2.49
C PRO A 149 13.15 22.21 -1.97
N SER A 150 13.06 23.26 -1.14
CA SER A 150 14.24 23.91 -0.53
C SER A 150 14.66 23.29 0.81
N GLN A 151 13.85 22.39 1.37
CA GLN A 151 14.02 21.84 2.72
C GLN A 151 13.94 20.31 2.78
N TRP A 152 13.86 19.64 1.63
CA TRP A 152 13.86 18.19 1.57
C TRP A 152 15.26 17.57 1.71
N TRP A 153 15.30 16.26 1.92
CA TRP A 153 16.49 15.43 1.88
C TRP A 153 16.21 14.16 1.07
N GLY A 154 17.27 13.50 0.60
CA GLY A 154 17.17 12.25 -0.15
C GLY A 154 17.04 11.03 0.78
N MET A 155 16.36 10.00 0.27
CA MET A 155 16.20 8.68 0.86
C MET A 155 16.69 7.60 -0.11
#